data_AF-Q2JK00-F1
#
_entry.id   AF-Q2JK00-F1
#
_cell.length_a   1.000
_cell.length_b   1.000
_cell.length_c   1.000
_cell.angle_alpha   90.00
_cell.angle_beta   90.00
_cell.angle_gamma   90.00
#
_symmetry.space_group_name_H-M   'P 1'
#
loop_
_entity.id
_entity.type
_entity.pdbx_description
1 polymer ?
#
loop_
_entity_poly.entity_id
_entity_poly.type
_entity_poly.pdbx_seq_one_letter_code
_entity_poly.pdbx_strand_id
1 'polypeptide(L)' 'MGSLPEEVESQIRALPVERLEELGLALLEFQSLIDLTTWLDGFSH' A
#
# COMPACT_ATOMS: atom_id res chain seq x y z
N MET A 1 -15.51 1.54 11.95
CA MET A 1 -14.58 0.48 11.54
C MET A 1 -14.01 0.92 10.21
N GLY A 2 -12.73 1.31 10.17
CA GLY A 2 -12.07 1.70 8.93
C GLY A 2 -11.62 0.44 8.22
N SER A 3 -12.42 -0.05 7.28
CA SER A 3 -12.06 -1.20 6.46
C SER A 3 -11.36 -0.70 5.20
N LEU A 4 -10.19 -1.26 4.92
CA LEU A 4 -9.51 -1.05 3.66
C LEU A 4 -10.33 -1.72 2.54
N PRO A 5 -10.40 -1.16 1.32
CA PRO A 5 -11.00 -1.86 0.19
C PRO A 5 -10.30 -3.20 -0.06
N GLU A 6 -11.07 -4.25 -0.34
CA GLU A 6 -10.52 -5.62 -0.54
C GLU A 6 -9.42 -5.67 -1.62
N GLU A 7 -9.55 -4.83 -2.66
CA GLU A 7 -8.56 -4.72 -3.73
C GLU A 7 -7.20 -4.21 -3.24
N VAL A 8 -7.19 -3.21 -2.35
CA VAL A 8 -5.97 -2.65 -1.79
C VAL A 8 -5.33 -3.65 -0.82
N GLU A 9 -6.16 -4.34 -0.03
CA GLU A 9 -5.68 -5.38 0.86
C GLU A 9 -5.05 -6.56 0.10
N SER A 10 -5.66 -6.97 -1.00
CA SER A 10 -5.12 -8.02 -1.87
C SER A 10 -3.75 -7.63 -2.45
N GLN A 11 -3.62 -6.39 -2.92
CA GLN A 11 -2.36 -5.87 -3.45
C GLN A 11 -1.25 -5.86 -2.40
N ILE A 12 -1.54 -5.37 -1.18
CA ILE A 12 -0.56 -5.35 -0.09
C ILE A 12 -0.12 -6.78 0.27
N ARG A 13 -1.05 -7.74 0.31
CA ARG A 13 -0.74 -9.15 0.60
C ARG A 13 0.08 -9.83 -0.50
N ALA A 14 0.04 -9.32 -1.73
CA ALA A 14 0.80 -9.84 -2.86
C ALA A 14 2.22 -9.26 -2.95
N LEU A 15 2.55 -8.22 -2.17
CA LEU A 15 3.87 -7.60 -2.20
C LEU A 15 4.95 -8.53 -1.62
N PRO A 16 6.16 -8.55 -2.23
CA PRO A 16 7.30 -9.20 -1.62
C PRO A 16 7.75 -8.48 -0.34
N VAL A 17 8.46 -9.19 0.53
CA VAL A 17 8.89 -8.69 1.85
C VAL A 17 9.66 -7.38 1.76
N GLU A 18 10.56 -7.23 0.79
CA GLU A 18 11.32 -5.99 0.56
C GLU A 18 10.41 -4.77 0.33
N ARG A 19 9.30 -4.96 -0.39
CA ARG A 19 8.33 -3.90 -0.67
C ARG A 19 7.45 -3.61 0.53
N LEU A 20 7.20 -4.60 1.40
CA LEU A 20 6.50 -4.38 2.67
C LEU A 20 7.34 -3.54 3.64
N GLU A 21 8.67 -3.71 3.63
CA GLU A 21 9.59 -2.86 4.41
C GLU A 21 9.57 -1.42 3.89
N GLU A 22 9.62 -1.22 2.58
CA GLU A 22 9.48 0.10 1.95
C GLU A 22 8.11 0.74 2.22
N LEU A 23 7.02 -0.05 2.13
CA LEU A 23 5.67 0.39 2.47
C LEU A 23 5.60 0.86 3.93
N GLY A 24 6.24 0.15 4.86
CA GLY A 24 6.30 0.54 6.28
C GLY A 24 6.88 1.93 6.51
N LEU A 25 7.89 2.32 5.72
CA LEU A 25 8.49 3.66 5.78
C LEU A 25 7.61 4.71 5.10
N ALA A 26 7.08 4.40 3.91
CA ALA A 26 6.22 5.31 3.16
C ALA A 26 4.89 5.61 3.90
N LEU A 27 4.35 4.61 4.62
CA LEU A 27 3.14 4.75 5.43
C LEU A 27 3.24 5.86 6.49
N LEU A 28 4.45 6.19 6.96
CA LEU A 28 4.66 7.28 7.92
C LEU A 28 4.41 8.66 7.30
N GLU A 29 4.56 8.79 5.99
CA GLU A 29 4.38 10.05 5.27
C GLU A 29 2.97 10.19 4.66
N PHE A 30 2.24 9.07 4.51
CA PHE A 30 0.91 9.07 3.92
C PHE A 30 -0.06 9.91 4.75
N GLN A 31 -0.76 10.81 4.06
CA GLN A 31 -1.79 11.66 4.66
C GLN A 31 -3.19 11.08 4.41
N SER A 32 -3.32 10.18 3.45
CA SER A 32 -4.61 9.66 3.00
C SER A 32 -4.50 8.27 2.35
N LEU A 33 -5.66 7.66 2.12
CA LEU A 33 -5.77 6.41 1.36
C LEU A 33 -5.30 6.58 -0.11
N ILE A 34 -5.37 7.80 -0.65
CA ILE A 34 -4.94 8.10 -2.03
C ILE A 34 -3.43 7.84 -2.16
N ASP A 35 -2.63 8.29 -1.18
CA ASP A 35 -1.18 8.09 -1.17
C ASP A 35 -0.82 6.60 -1.20
N LEU A 36 -1.55 5.78 -0.43
CA LEU A 36 -1.40 4.32 -0.44
C LEU A 36 -1.75 3.71 -1.80
N THR A 37 -2.88 4.11 -2.40
CA THR A 37 -3.28 3.57 -3.71
C THR A 37 -2.33 3.99 -4.83
N THR A 38 -1.84 5.23 -4.81
CA THR A 38 -0.86 5.73 -5.79
C THR A 38 0.48 5.03 -5.63
N TRP A 39 0.92 4.79 -4.39
CA TRP A 39 2.12 4.02 -4.12
C TRP A 39 2.00 2.60 -4.68
N LEU A 40 0.89 1.91 -4.40
CA LEU A 40 0.64 0.55 -4.91
C LEU A 40 0.56 0.47 -6.44
N ASP A 41 -0.10 1.44 -7.09
CA ASP A 41 -0.21 1.52 -8.55
C ASP A 41 1.16 1.65 -9.23
N GLY A 42 2.11 2.34 -8.57
CA GLY A 42 3.49 2.50 -9.04
C GLY A 42 4.28 1.20 -9.21
N PHE A 43 3.81 0.08 -8.64
CA PHE A 43 4.46 -1.24 -8.75
C PHE A 43 3.78 -2.17 -9.76
N SER A 44 2.67 -1.76 -10.38
CA SER A 44 1.87 -2.58 -11.30
C SER A 44 2.39 -2.55 -12.77
N HIS A 45 3.70 -2.34 -12.98
CA HIS A 45 4.33 -2.33 -14.31
C HIS A 45 5.48 -3.33 -14.43
#